data_AF-A0A931APQ5-F1
#
_entry.id   AF-A0A931APQ5-F1
#
_cell.length_a   1.000
_cell.length_b   1.000
_cell.length_c   1.000
_cell.angle_alpha   90.00
_cell.angle_beta   90.00
_cell.angle_gamma   90.00
#
_symmetry.space_group_name_H-M   'P 1'
#
loop_
_entity.id
_entity.type
_entity.pdbx_description
1 polymer ?
#
loop_
_entity_poly.entity_id
_entity_poly.type
_entity_poly.pdbx_seq_one_letter_code
_entity_poly.pdbx_strand_id
1 'polypeptide(L)'
;MLFTIAILIVILAGIIASAFVEYILHKLFLHQEGHIHLLEHHKNFKPQESTFTRESFELDEVFSGIKYLLANFLLYLPIGIIIGIYSFNLGLVFLLSGLLYSAWIEIVHYHYHHIDGIKFERFKLFNYLKSNHKIHHALYKFNFGIGSSIWDIILGTSRKGWN
;
A
#
# COMPACT_ATOMS: atom_id res chain seq x y z
N MET A 1 25.19 16.01 12.17
CA MET A 1 24.13 15.46 13.05
C MET A 1 22.75 16.04 12.73
N LEU A 2 22.54 17.35 12.80
CA LEU A 2 21.23 17.98 12.50
C LEU A 2 20.73 17.68 11.07
N PHE A 3 21.61 17.71 10.07
CA PHE A 3 21.25 17.40 8.69
C PHE A 3 20.79 15.94 8.50
N THR A 4 21.47 14.99 9.14
CA THR A 4 21.10 13.57 9.13
C THR A 4 19.74 13.34 9.78
N ILE A 5 19.46 14.02 10.90
CA ILE A 5 18.16 13.97 11.58
C ILE A 5 17.07 14.50 10.66
N ALA A 6 17.30 15.63 9.99
CA ALA A 6 16.35 16.18 9.02
C ALA A 6 16.04 15.20 7.88
N ILE A 7 17.06 14.54 7.33
CA ILE A 7 16.87 13.49 6.30
C ILE A 7 15.98 12.36 6.82
N LEU A 8 16.26 11.82 8.01
CA LEU A 8 15.47 10.73 8.58
C LEU A 8 14.00 11.14 8.83
N ILE A 9 13.78 12.36 9.31
CA ILE A 9 12.43 12.92 9.49
C ILE A 9 11.71 13.01 8.15
N VAL A 10 12.38 13.52 7.12
CA VAL A 10 11.81 13.67 5.78
C VAL A 10 11.51 12.33 5.11
N ILE A 11 12.38 11.32 5.31
CA ILE A 11 12.11 9.95 4.86
C ILE A 11 10.85 9.41 5.52
N LEU A 12 10.76 9.51 6.85
CA LEU A 12 9.60 9.04 7.60
C LEU A 12 8.32 9.77 7.18
N ALA A 13 8.41 11.10 6.99
CA ALA A 13 7.30 11.89 6.50
C ALA A 13 6.84 11.46 5.10
N GLY A 14 7.77 11.19 4.18
CA GLY A 14 7.47 10.68 2.84
C GLY A 14 6.77 9.33 2.86
N ILE A 15 7.23 8.41 3.71
CA ILE A 15 6.61 7.09 3.90
C ILE A 15 5.20 7.24 4.49
N ILE A 16 5.03 8.02 5.56
CA ILE A 16 3.72 8.21 6.20
C ILE A 16 2.72 8.89 5.25
N ALA A 17 3.16 9.90 4.50
CA ALA A 17 2.34 10.58 3.51
C ALA A 17 1.95 9.64 2.37
N SER A 18 2.88 8.85 1.83
CA SER A 18 2.58 7.88 0.75
C SER A 18 1.63 6.76 1.25
N ALA A 19 1.79 6.30 2.49
CA ALA A 19 0.85 5.38 3.14
C ALA A 19 -0.55 5.99 3.28
N PHE A 20 -0.65 7.29 3.53
CA PHE A 20 -1.94 7.97 3.60
C PHE A 20 -2.61 8.05 2.23
N VAL A 21 -1.83 8.42 1.21
CA VAL A 21 -2.30 8.51 -0.17
C VAL A 21 -2.80 7.16 -0.65
N GLU A 22 -2.04 6.08 -0.43
CA GLU A 22 -2.46 4.71 -0.74
C GLU A 22 -3.76 4.36 -0.03
N TYR A 23 -3.85 4.58 1.28
CA TYR A 23 -5.07 4.34 2.06
C TYR A 23 -6.29 5.06 1.46
N ILE A 24 -6.15 6.35 1.15
CA ILE A 24 -7.24 7.16 0.60
C ILE A 24 -7.61 6.72 -0.81
N LEU A 25 -6.64 6.45 -1.67
CA LEU A 25 -6.88 5.94 -3.02
C LEU A 25 -7.60 4.60 -2.97
N HIS A 26 -7.14 3.69 -2.14
CA HIS A 26 -7.76 2.38 -1.99
C HIS A 26 -9.20 2.54 -1.50
N LYS A 27 -9.40 3.21 -0.36
CA LYS A 27 -10.72 3.39 0.27
C LYS A 27 -11.72 4.15 -0.59
N LEU A 28 -11.31 5.28 -1.17
CA LEU A 28 -12.23 6.22 -1.81
C LEU A 28 -12.31 6.06 -3.31
N PHE A 29 -11.30 5.51 -3.99
CA PHE A 29 -11.30 5.45 -5.45
C PHE A 29 -11.39 4.02 -5.94
N LEU A 30 -10.50 3.13 -5.50
CA LEU A 30 -10.48 1.76 -6.03
C LEU A 30 -11.75 0.97 -5.68
N HIS A 31 -12.36 1.25 -4.52
CA HIS A 31 -13.63 0.65 -4.10
C HIS A 31 -14.89 1.32 -4.66
N GLN A 32 -14.77 2.35 -5.52
CA GLN A 32 -15.93 2.91 -6.22
C GLN A 32 -16.35 2.01 -7.39
N GLU A 33 -17.67 1.93 -7.62
CA GLU A 33 -18.25 1.19 -8.76
C GLU A 33 -17.64 1.69 -10.08
N GLY A 34 -17.01 0.79 -10.84
CA GLY A 34 -16.39 1.10 -12.14
C GLY A 34 -14.93 0.65 -12.29
N HIS A 35 -14.23 0.33 -11.19
CA HIS A 35 -12.88 -0.22 -11.24
C HIS A 35 -12.88 -1.74 -11.42
N ILE A 36 -13.06 -2.18 -12.67
CA ILE A 36 -13.12 -3.60 -13.07
C ILE A 36 -11.95 -4.40 -12.50
N HIS A 37 -10.73 -3.85 -12.53
CA HIS A 37 -9.53 -4.50 -12.02
C HIS A 37 -9.62 -4.87 -10.53
N LEU A 38 -10.11 -3.98 -9.64
CA LEU A 38 -10.22 -4.29 -8.21
C LEU A 38 -11.33 -5.34 -7.96
N LEU A 39 -12.44 -5.24 -8.71
CA LEU A 39 -13.52 -6.22 -8.59
C LEU A 39 -13.07 -7.61 -9.04
N GLU A 40 -12.34 -7.70 -10.15
CA GLU A 40 -11.74 -8.95 -10.63
C GLU A 40 -10.69 -9.47 -9.66
N HIS A 41 -9.85 -8.59 -9.10
CA HIS A 41 -8.89 -8.93 -8.06
C HIS A 41 -9.57 -9.61 -6.86
N HIS A 42 -10.59 -8.97 -6.26
CA HIS A 42 -11.32 -9.55 -5.14
C HIS A 42 -12.09 -10.83 -5.49
N LYS A 43 -12.59 -10.94 -6.73
CA LYS A 43 -13.25 -12.15 -7.21
C LYS A 43 -12.28 -13.32 -7.37
N ASN A 44 -11.04 -13.05 -7.81
CA ASN A 44 -10.02 -14.05 -8.10
C ASN A 44 -9.29 -14.53 -6.83
N PHE A 45 -9.16 -13.67 -5.81
CA PHE A 45 -8.39 -13.96 -4.59
C PHE A 45 -9.26 -14.01 -3.33
N LYS A 46 -10.14 -15.02 -3.23
CA LYS A 46 -11.07 -15.11 -2.11
C LYS A 46 -10.42 -15.60 -0.81
N PRO A 47 -10.82 -15.07 0.36
CA PRO A 47 -10.13 -15.35 1.63
C PRO A 47 -10.46 -16.72 2.23
N GLN A 48 -11.65 -17.28 2.02
CA GLN A 48 -12.02 -18.60 2.57
C GLN A 48 -11.63 -19.79 1.68
N GLU A 49 -11.18 -19.53 0.46
CA GLU A 49 -10.79 -20.56 -0.50
C GLU A 49 -9.26 -20.72 -0.54
N SER A 50 -8.76 -21.83 -1.08
CA SER A 50 -7.33 -21.99 -1.40
C SER A 50 -6.84 -21.03 -2.49
N THR A 51 -7.69 -20.11 -2.96
CA THR A 51 -7.44 -19.18 -4.06
C THR A 51 -6.86 -17.85 -3.62
N PHE A 52 -6.87 -17.52 -2.31
CA PHE A 52 -6.21 -16.29 -1.82
C PHE A 52 -4.72 -16.25 -2.18
N THR A 53 -4.07 -17.42 -2.22
CA THR A 53 -2.68 -17.58 -2.63
C THR A 53 -2.61 -18.57 -3.80
N ARG A 54 -1.92 -18.20 -4.88
CA ARG A 54 -1.80 -19.00 -6.12
C ARG A 54 -0.33 -19.14 -6.54
N GLU A 55 -0.02 -20.21 -7.26
CA GLU A 55 1.31 -20.45 -7.84
C GLU A 55 1.58 -19.58 -9.08
N SER A 56 0.53 -19.25 -9.83
CA SER A 56 0.62 -18.36 -10.99
C SER A 56 -0.68 -17.57 -11.21
N PHE A 57 -0.51 -16.35 -11.68
CA PHE A 57 -1.55 -15.40 -12.08
C PHE A 57 -0.89 -14.32 -12.95
N GLU A 58 -1.68 -13.64 -13.77
CA GLU A 58 -1.17 -12.53 -14.58
C GLU A 58 -0.87 -11.31 -13.69
N LEU A 59 0.18 -10.56 -14.02
CA LEU A 59 0.61 -9.42 -13.17
C LEU A 59 -0.50 -8.38 -12.99
N ASP A 60 -1.30 -8.17 -14.02
CA ASP A 60 -2.45 -7.26 -14.02
C ASP A 60 -3.67 -7.82 -13.28
N GLU A 61 -3.60 -8.99 -12.64
CA GLU A 61 -4.60 -9.43 -11.66
C GLU A 61 -4.33 -8.85 -10.25
N VAL A 62 -3.13 -8.33 -10.00
CA VAL A 62 -2.72 -7.80 -8.67
C VAL A 62 -2.14 -6.40 -8.78
N PHE A 63 -1.29 -6.16 -9.77
CA PHE A 63 -0.60 -4.90 -9.97
C PHE A 63 -1.56 -3.87 -10.55
N SER A 64 -1.72 -2.74 -9.84
CA SER A 64 -2.67 -1.69 -10.25
C SER A 64 -2.20 -0.88 -11.47
N GLY A 65 -1.00 -1.15 -11.96
CA GLY A 65 -0.45 -0.58 -13.19
C GLY A 65 0.20 0.79 -13.00
N ILE A 66 0.86 1.27 -14.06
CA ILE A 66 1.59 2.55 -14.05
C ILE A 66 0.67 3.74 -13.74
N LYS A 67 -0.61 3.68 -14.13
CA LYS A 67 -1.57 4.75 -13.85
C LYS A 67 -1.80 4.94 -12.36
N TYR A 68 -1.89 3.85 -11.59
CA TYR A 68 -2.04 3.91 -10.14
C TYR A 68 -0.78 4.43 -9.44
N LEU A 69 0.40 3.98 -9.88
CA LEU A 69 1.68 4.51 -9.38
C LEU A 69 1.81 6.03 -9.65
N LEU A 70 1.42 6.47 -10.85
CA LEU A 70 1.41 7.90 -11.19
C LEU A 70 0.40 8.66 -10.35
N ALA A 71 -0.81 8.14 -10.14
CA ALA A 71 -1.82 8.76 -9.29
C ALA A 71 -1.32 8.93 -7.84
N ASN A 72 -0.72 7.88 -7.27
CA ASN A 72 -0.06 7.95 -5.96
C ASN A 72 0.99 9.07 -5.94
N PHE A 73 1.91 9.06 -6.91
CA PHE A 73 3.00 10.05 -6.98
C PHE A 73 2.49 11.48 -7.07
N LEU A 74 1.52 11.73 -7.96
CA LEU A 74 0.96 13.07 -8.16
C LEU A 74 0.28 13.63 -6.91
N LEU A 75 -0.27 12.78 -6.03
CA LEU A 75 -0.95 13.23 -4.82
C LEU A 75 0.00 13.69 -3.71
N TYR A 76 1.21 13.11 -3.59
CA TYR A 76 2.22 13.59 -2.64
C TYR A 76 3.27 14.54 -3.27
N LEU A 77 3.28 14.69 -4.61
CA LEU A 77 4.18 15.59 -5.32
C LEU A 77 4.14 17.05 -4.81
N PRO A 78 2.97 17.69 -4.58
CA PRO A 78 2.92 19.06 -4.08
C PRO A 78 3.65 19.26 -2.74
N ILE A 79 3.58 18.26 -1.85
CA ILE A 79 4.27 18.30 -0.56
C ILE A 79 5.79 18.29 -0.77
N GLY A 80 6.26 17.42 -1.66
CA GLY A 80 7.69 17.38 -2.04
C GLY A 80 8.17 18.68 -2.68
N ILE A 81 7.35 19.32 -3.53
CA ILE A 81 7.67 20.63 -4.11
C ILE A 81 7.77 21.70 -3.01
N ILE A 82 6.81 21.75 -2.08
CA ILE A 82 6.82 22.71 -0.97
C ILE A 82 8.08 22.53 -0.11
N ILE A 83 8.44 21.30 0.25
CA ILE A 83 9.70 21.02 0.96
C ILE A 83 10.91 21.43 0.11
N GLY A 84 10.86 21.17 -1.20
CA GLY A 84 11.89 21.51 -2.19
C GLY A 84 12.17 23.01 -2.32
N ILE A 85 11.17 23.86 -2.13
CA ILE A 85 11.33 25.32 -2.10
C ILE A 85 12.25 25.74 -0.94
N TYR A 86 12.14 25.10 0.22
CA TYR A 86 13.03 25.34 1.36
C TYR A 86 14.38 24.64 1.21
N SER A 87 14.38 23.41 0.70
CA SER A 87 15.59 22.63 0.43
C SER A 87 15.33 21.60 -0.64
N PHE A 88 15.91 21.83 -1.82
CA PHE A 88 15.76 20.93 -2.98
C PHE A 88 16.12 19.47 -2.65
N ASN A 89 17.22 19.26 -1.92
CA ASN A 89 17.65 17.92 -1.50
C ASN A 89 16.63 17.22 -0.60
N LEU A 90 16.01 17.95 0.34
CA LEU A 90 14.97 17.37 1.20
C LEU A 90 13.69 17.09 0.41
N GLY A 91 13.31 17.97 -0.53
CA GLY A 91 12.19 17.72 -1.44
C GLY A 91 12.38 16.44 -2.25
N LEU A 92 13.59 16.23 -2.80
CA LEU A 92 13.94 14.99 -3.51
C LEU A 92 13.89 13.76 -2.60
N VAL A 93 14.46 13.84 -1.39
CA VAL A 93 14.42 12.73 -0.42
C VAL A 93 12.98 12.36 -0.06
N PHE A 94 12.10 13.35 0.13
CA PHE A 94 10.68 13.12 0.39
C PHE A 94 10.02 12.35 -0.76
N LEU A 95 10.18 12.82 -2.00
CA LEU A 95 9.59 12.20 -3.20
C LEU A 95 10.10 10.79 -3.43
N LEU A 96 11.42 10.57 -3.28
CA LEU A 96 12.03 9.25 -3.40
C LEU A 96 11.51 8.28 -2.34
N SER A 97 11.32 8.75 -1.11
CA SER A 97 10.78 7.92 -0.02
C SER A 97 9.33 7.50 -0.31
N GLY A 98 8.52 8.42 -0.84
CA GLY A 98 7.16 8.13 -1.28
C GLY A 98 7.11 7.11 -2.43
N LEU A 99 8.00 7.24 -3.42
CA LEU A 99 8.10 6.34 -4.57
C LEU A 99 8.54 4.94 -4.15
N LEU A 100 9.54 4.84 -3.27
CA LEU A 100 9.99 3.56 -2.72
C LEU A 100 8.88 2.88 -1.92
N TYR A 101 8.07 3.64 -1.18
CA TYR A 101 6.90 3.09 -0.50
C TYR A 101 5.81 2.61 -1.49
N SER A 102 5.56 3.33 -2.58
CA SER A 102 4.63 2.87 -3.62
C SER A 102 5.11 1.57 -4.28
N ALA A 103 6.41 1.44 -4.57
CA ALA A 103 6.99 0.19 -5.06
C ALA A 103 6.89 -0.93 -4.02
N TRP A 104 7.12 -0.62 -2.74
CA TRP A 104 6.95 -1.57 -1.64
C TRP A 104 5.53 -2.14 -1.60
N ILE A 105 4.50 -1.31 -1.73
CA ILE A 105 3.08 -1.74 -1.74
C ILE A 105 2.85 -2.80 -2.81
N GLU A 106 3.22 -2.53 -4.06
CA GLU A 106 2.99 -3.46 -5.17
C GLU A 106 3.74 -4.78 -4.95
N ILE A 107 4.99 -4.70 -4.45
CA ILE A 107 5.79 -5.88 -4.13
C ILE A 107 5.11 -6.72 -3.05
N VAL A 108 4.69 -6.12 -1.93
CA VAL A 108 4.07 -6.91 -0.86
C VAL A 108 2.70 -7.43 -1.26
N HIS A 109 1.91 -6.67 -2.01
CA HIS A 109 0.60 -7.08 -2.51
C HIS A 109 0.72 -8.31 -3.39
N TYR A 110 1.66 -8.30 -4.34
CA TYR A 110 2.00 -9.46 -5.16
C TYR A 110 2.32 -10.68 -4.28
N HIS A 111 3.20 -10.52 -3.29
CA HIS A 111 3.60 -11.62 -2.42
C HIS A 111 2.52 -12.07 -1.43
N TYR A 112 1.52 -11.25 -1.10
CA TYR A 112 0.37 -11.73 -0.32
C TYR A 112 -0.40 -12.81 -1.08
N HIS A 113 -0.46 -12.68 -2.40
CA HIS A 113 -1.21 -13.57 -3.29
C HIS A 113 -0.34 -14.65 -3.96
N HIS A 114 0.99 -14.51 -3.97
CA HIS A 114 1.89 -15.51 -4.54
C HIS A 114 2.31 -16.59 -3.53
N ILE A 115 2.43 -17.85 -3.97
CA ILE A 115 2.86 -18.95 -3.10
C ILE A 115 4.28 -18.76 -2.56
N ASP A 116 5.18 -18.15 -3.33
CA ASP A 116 6.51 -17.76 -2.85
C ASP A 116 6.49 -16.72 -1.72
N GLY A 117 5.37 -16.02 -1.55
CA GLY A 117 5.11 -15.16 -0.40
C GLY A 117 5.35 -15.85 0.94
N ILE A 118 5.18 -17.19 0.98
CA ILE A 118 5.46 -18.04 2.16
C ILE A 118 6.88 -17.83 2.68
N LYS A 119 7.87 -17.53 1.81
CA LYS A 119 9.26 -17.26 2.24
C LYS A 119 9.38 -16.00 3.09
N PHE A 120 8.49 -15.03 2.90
CA PHE A 120 8.42 -13.79 3.68
C PHE A 120 7.57 -13.92 4.94
N GLU A 121 6.77 -15.00 5.08
CA GLU A 121 5.94 -15.25 6.25
C GLU A 121 6.75 -15.50 7.54
N ARG A 122 8.06 -15.68 7.45
CA ARG A 122 8.94 -15.63 8.63
C ARG A 122 8.96 -14.25 9.31
N PHE A 123 8.63 -13.18 8.58
CA PHE A 123 8.62 -11.82 9.10
C PHE A 123 7.24 -11.48 9.68
N LYS A 124 7.19 -11.18 10.98
CA LYS A 124 5.94 -10.86 11.70
C LYS A 124 5.14 -9.72 11.05
N LEU A 125 5.83 -8.70 10.55
CA LEU A 125 5.18 -7.57 9.87
C LEU A 125 4.48 -8.03 8.59
N PHE A 126 5.13 -8.86 7.77
CA PHE A 126 4.54 -9.39 6.55
C PHE A 126 3.29 -10.23 6.85
N ASN A 127 3.35 -11.14 7.83
CA ASN A 127 2.18 -11.93 8.23
C ASN A 127 1.02 -11.08 8.73
N TYR A 128 1.34 -10.05 9.52
CA TYR A 128 0.35 -9.12 10.04
C TYR A 128 -0.37 -8.38 8.89
N LEU A 129 0.40 -7.82 7.96
CA LEU A 129 -0.18 -7.11 6.81
C LEU A 129 -0.92 -8.06 5.87
N LYS A 130 -0.37 -9.25 5.58
CA LYS A 130 -1.05 -10.29 4.79
C LYS A 130 -2.38 -10.70 5.42
N SER A 131 -2.42 -10.86 6.74
CA SER A 131 -3.66 -11.20 7.47
C SER A 131 -4.69 -10.06 7.39
N ASN A 132 -4.25 -8.81 7.55
CA ASN A 132 -5.12 -7.65 7.42
C ASN A 132 -5.70 -7.52 6.00
N HIS A 133 -4.87 -7.73 4.98
CA HIS A 133 -5.28 -7.74 3.58
C HIS A 133 -6.23 -8.90 3.29
N LYS A 134 -6.00 -10.07 3.88
CA LYS A 134 -6.94 -11.19 3.77
C LYS A 134 -8.32 -10.86 4.38
N ILE A 135 -8.34 -10.12 5.49
CA ILE A 135 -9.59 -9.60 6.08
C ILE A 135 -10.22 -8.54 5.16
N HIS A 136 -9.43 -7.70 4.51
CA HIS A 136 -9.91 -6.73 3.51
C HIS A 136 -10.68 -7.42 2.37
N HIS A 137 -10.09 -8.48 1.82
CA HIS A 137 -10.73 -9.33 0.81
C HIS A 137 -12.04 -9.99 1.31
N ALA A 138 -12.19 -10.19 2.62
CA ALA A 138 -13.44 -10.71 3.20
C ALA A 138 -14.46 -9.59 3.45
N LEU A 139 -13.96 -8.42 3.85
CA LEU A 139 -14.72 -7.27 4.33
C LEU A 139 -14.22 -6.00 3.62
N TYR A 140 -14.65 -5.79 2.38
CA TYR A 140 -14.20 -4.71 1.48
C TYR A 140 -14.25 -3.28 2.04
N LYS A 141 -14.86 -3.07 3.21
CA LYS A 141 -15.01 -1.77 3.89
C LYS A 141 -13.98 -1.51 4.99
N PHE A 142 -13.03 -2.42 5.20
CA PHE A 142 -12.06 -2.38 6.31
C PHE A 142 -10.66 -2.77 5.85
N ASN A 143 -9.62 -2.42 6.62
CA ASN A 143 -8.22 -2.77 6.36
C ASN A 143 -7.72 -2.37 4.96
N PHE A 144 -7.89 -1.11 4.60
CA PHE A 144 -7.50 -0.60 3.27
C PHE A 144 -5.98 -0.52 3.08
N GLY A 145 -5.19 -0.43 4.15
CA GLY A 145 -3.75 -0.33 4.08
C GLY A 145 -3.08 -1.65 3.71
N ILE A 146 -2.46 -1.70 2.53
CA ILE A 146 -1.73 -2.84 1.99
C ILE A 146 -0.28 -2.86 2.50
N GLY A 147 0.40 -1.72 2.38
CA GLY A 147 1.81 -1.56 2.78
C GLY A 147 2.00 -1.24 4.26
N SER A 148 0.96 -0.76 4.92
CA SER A 148 0.94 -0.36 6.33
C SER A 148 -0.49 -0.26 6.85
N SER A 149 -0.75 -0.69 8.09
CA SER A 149 -2.07 -0.56 8.72
C SER A 149 -2.24 0.74 9.54
N ILE A 150 -1.27 1.67 9.48
CA ILE A 150 -1.26 2.84 10.37
C ILE A 150 -2.53 3.69 10.21
N TRP A 151 -2.96 3.91 8.96
CA TRP A 151 -4.13 4.74 8.66
C TRP A 151 -5.45 4.02 8.92
N ASP A 152 -5.50 2.70 8.82
CA ASP A 152 -6.64 1.93 9.29
C ASP A 152 -6.86 2.06 10.79
N ILE A 153 -5.77 2.06 11.56
CA ILE A 153 -5.83 2.22 13.01
C ILE A 153 -6.26 3.65 13.36
N ILE A 154 -5.61 4.66 12.76
CA ILE A 154 -5.89 6.08 13.04
C ILE A 154 -7.33 6.45 12.66
N LEU A 155 -7.83 5.95 11.53
CA LEU A 155 -9.14 6.32 10.98
C LEU A 155 -10.25 5.32 11.32
N GLY A 156 -9.97 4.34 12.18
CA GLY A 156 -10.98 3.41 12.70
C GLY A 156 -11.51 2.40 11.68
N THR A 157 -10.74 2.07 10.63
CA THR A 157 -11.09 1.04 9.64
C THR A 157 -10.34 -0.28 9.87
N SER A 158 -9.60 -0.42 10.96
CA SER A 158 -8.90 -1.67 11.32
C SER A 158 -9.84 -2.74 11.89
N ARG A 159 -9.74 -3.97 11.37
CA ARG A 159 -10.43 -5.19 11.82
C ARG A 159 -9.43 -6.31 12.05
N LYS A 160 -9.61 -7.07 13.13
CA LYS A 160 -8.76 -8.21 13.51
C LYS A 160 -9.35 -9.59 13.17
N GLY A 161 -10.58 -9.65 12.66
CA GLY A 161 -11.27 -10.89 12.31
C GLY A 161 -12.45 -10.63 11.38
N TRP A 162 -12.96 -11.70 10.77
CA TRP A 162 -14.04 -11.70 9.78
C TRP A 162 -15.35 -12.34 10.27
N ASN A 163 -15.45 -12.63 11.57
CA ASN A 163 -16.67 -13.12 12.21
C ASN A 163 -17.69 -12.00 12.45
#